data_AF-A0A9E3ZHX3-F1
#
_entry.id   AF-A0A9E3ZHX3-F1
#
_cell.length_a   1.000
_cell.length_b   1.000
_cell.length_c   1.000
_cell.angle_alpha   90.00
_cell.angle_beta   90.00
_cell.angle_gamma   90.00
#
_symmetry.space_group_name_H-M   'P 1'
#
loop_
_entity.id
_entity.type
_entity.pdbx_description
1 polymer ?
#
loop_
_entity_poly.entity_id
_entity_poly.type
_entity_poly.pdbx_seq_one_letter_code
_entity_poly.pdbx_strand_id
1 'polypeptide(L)'
;MFHKILTTTGAILFAGTLQAATPAAVINHYADVAEATYSDALTTARTLQQTIDTLISAPTENHLAAAREAWVAARHPYQQTETFRFGNAIVDDWEGKVNAWPLDEGLIDYTAASYGGESDENPFYTANIIANPVLKVGGKQIEAQAITPTLLADTLHEVDGVETNVATGYHAIEFLLWGQDLNGTGPGAGQRPASDFDPANCSWGHCERRAAYLKAAIDLLVSDLEWMTAQWASAGAARTAVTQAETKAGLATILTGMGSLSYGELAGERMKLGLMLHDPEEEHDCFSDNTHWSHYNDALGIRNVYTGTYRRVDGSTLSG
;
A
#
# COMPACT_ATOMS: atom_id res chain seq x y z
N MET A 1 -45.58 70.31 -3.39
CA MET A 1 -45.90 69.03 -2.71
C MET A 1 -45.08 67.93 -3.36
N PHE A 2 -44.00 67.46 -2.72
CA PHE A 2 -43.31 66.23 -3.11
C PHE A 2 -42.90 65.53 -1.81
N HIS A 3 -43.63 64.48 -1.43
CA HIS A 3 -43.27 63.61 -0.32
C HIS A 3 -42.29 62.56 -0.84
N LYS A 4 -41.02 62.61 -0.39
CA LYS A 4 -40.08 61.49 -0.57
C LYS A 4 -40.35 60.48 0.55
N ILE A 5 -40.91 59.34 0.17
CA ILE A 5 -41.00 58.15 1.03
C ILE A 5 -39.65 57.45 0.95
N LEU A 6 -38.94 57.37 2.07
CA LEU A 6 -37.72 56.59 2.21
C LEU A 6 -38.13 55.16 2.61
N THR A 7 -38.06 54.22 1.68
CA THR A 7 -38.24 52.78 1.96
C THR A 7 -36.92 52.21 2.46
N THR A 8 -36.86 51.86 3.74
CA THR A 8 -35.75 51.14 4.35
C THR A 8 -35.93 49.64 4.10
N THR A 9 -35.16 49.08 3.17
CA THR A 9 -35.09 47.62 2.97
C THR A 9 -34.21 47.03 4.06
N GLY A 10 -34.82 46.43 5.09
CA GLY A 10 -34.10 45.67 6.11
C GLY A 10 -33.59 44.35 5.53
N ALA A 11 -32.28 44.23 5.33
CA ALA A 11 -31.65 42.95 5.03
C ALA A 11 -31.60 42.11 6.31
N ILE A 12 -32.42 41.05 6.37
CA ILE A 12 -32.34 40.04 7.41
C ILE A 12 -31.15 39.14 7.06
N LEU A 13 -30.01 39.37 7.69
CA LEU A 13 -28.90 38.42 7.72
C LEU A 13 -29.32 37.25 8.61
N PHE A 14 -29.70 36.13 8.00
CA PHE A 14 -29.73 34.85 8.70
C PHE A 14 -28.28 34.46 9.01
N ALA A 15 -27.83 34.80 10.21
CA ALA A 15 -26.66 34.18 10.81
C ALA A 15 -27.03 32.73 11.12
N GLY A 16 -26.82 31.83 10.17
CA GLY A 16 -26.85 30.40 10.44
C GLY A 16 -25.79 30.10 11.49
N THR A 17 -26.22 29.62 12.66
CA THR A 17 -25.29 29.13 13.68
C THR A 17 -24.60 27.90 13.10
N LEU A 18 -23.27 27.98 12.87
CA LEU A 18 -22.44 26.80 12.65
C LEU A 18 -22.53 25.94 13.92
N GLN A 19 -23.34 24.89 13.86
CA GLN A 19 -23.43 23.93 14.94
C GLN A 19 -22.15 23.10 14.93
N ALA A 20 -21.45 23.03 16.06
CA ALA A 20 -20.27 22.19 16.18
C ALA A 20 -20.64 20.72 15.89
N ALA A 21 -19.76 20.02 15.17
CA ALA A 21 -19.93 18.60 14.88
C ALA A 21 -20.08 17.82 16.19
N THR A 22 -21.03 16.89 16.23
CA THR A 22 -21.16 15.99 17.38
C THR A 22 -20.09 14.90 17.30
N PRO A 23 -19.60 14.35 18.42
CA PRO A 23 -18.69 13.21 18.41
C PRO A 23 -19.15 12.03 17.55
N ALA A 24 -20.44 11.71 17.58
CA ALA A 24 -21.00 10.64 16.76
C ALA A 24 -20.94 10.95 15.25
N ALA A 25 -21.17 12.21 14.87
CA ALA A 25 -21.02 12.64 13.48
C ALA A 25 -19.56 12.53 13.00
N VAL A 26 -18.59 12.90 13.84
CA VAL A 26 -17.15 12.75 13.54
C VAL A 26 -16.79 11.29 13.33
N ILE A 27 -17.25 10.38 14.20
CA ILE A 27 -16.99 8.94 14.09
C ILE A 27 -17.59 8.35 12.82
N ASN A 28 -18.82 8.71 12.49
CA ASN A 28 -19.47 8.22 11.27
C ASN A 28 -18.75 8.72 10.02
N HIS A 29 -18.40 10.01 9.99
CA HIS A 29 -17.68 10.61 8.87
C HIS A 29 -16.26 10.02 8.71
N TYR A 30 -15.57 9.73 9.81
CA TYR A 30 -14.30 9.00 9.78
C TYR A 30 -14.43 7.65 9.08
N ALA A 31 -15.50 6.89 9.37
CA ALA A 31 -15.76 5.62 8.71
C ALA A 31 -16.12 5.78 7.22
N ASP A 32 -16.83 6.85 6.86
CA ASP A 32 -17.13 7.17 5.45
C ASP A 32 -15.86 7.55 4.68
N VAL A 33 -14.93 8.28 5.32
CA VAL A 33 -13.61 8.58 4.75
C VAL A 33 -12.80 7.29 4.56
N ALA A 34 -12.75 6.40 5.56
CA ALA A 34 -12.07 5.12 5.46
C ALA A 34 -12.59 4.27 4.29
N GLU A 35 -13.91 4.12 4.16
CA GLU A 35 -14.54 3.41 3.04
C GLU A 35 -14.16 4.02 1.70
N ALA A 36 -14.18 5.35 1.59
CA ALA A 36 -13.81 6.05 0.36
C ALA A 36 -12.33 5.85 0.01
N THR A 37 -11.42 5.91 0.98
CA THR A 37 -9.97 5.74 0.76
C THR A 37 -9.62 4.31 0.36
N TYR A 38 -10.18 3.28 1.03
CA TYR A 38 -9.98 1.88 0.61
C TYR A 38 -10.62 1.57 -0.75
N SER A 39 -11.78 2.16 -1.05
CA SER A 39 -12.41 2.03 -2.37
C SER A 39 -11.53 2.61 -3.49
N ASP A 40 -10.86 3.73 -3.22
CA ASP A 40 -9.94 4.36 -4.17
C ASP A 40 -8.66 3.53 -4.33
N ALA A 41 -8.11 2.98 -3.23
CA ALA A 41 -6.99 2.04 -3.26
C ALA A 41 -7.31 0.77 -4.07
N LEU A 42 -8.49 0.18 -3.88
CA LEU A 42 -8.96 -0.94 -4.69
C LEU A 42 -9.12 -0.57 -6.17
N THR A 43 -9.69 0.60 -6.44
CA THR A 43 -9.91 1.06 -7.82
C THR A 43 -8.60 1.21 -8.57
N THR A 44 -7.59 1.82 -7.95
CA THR A 44 -6.28 2.00 -8.57
C THR A 44 -5.48 0.69 -8.63
N ALA A 45 -5.62 -0.22 -7.65
CA ALA A 45 -5.04 -1.56 -7.73
C ALA A 45 -5.61 -2.41 -8.88
N ARG A 46 -6.91 -2.27 -9.20
CA ARG A 46 -7.50 -2.90 -10.39
C ARG A 46 -6.96 -2.33 -11.70
N THR A 47 -6.66 -1.03 -11.75
CA THR A 47 -5.96 -0.42 -12.88
C THR A 47 -4.54 -0.98 -13.02
N LEU A 48 -3.81 -1.10 -11.92
CA LEU A 48 -2.50 -1.76 -11.87
C LEU A 48 -2.59 -3.20 -12.41
N GLN A 49 -3.56 -3.99 -11.96
CA GLN A 49 -3.81 -5.34 -12.46
C GLN A 49 -3.96 -5.38 -13.99
N GLN A 50 -4.75 -4.48 -14.57
CA GLN A 50 -4.93 -4.42 -16.03
C GLN A 50 -3.62 -4.07 -16.77
N THR A 51 -2.81 -3.17 -16.22
CA THR A 51 -1.52 -2.81 -16.83
C THR A 51 -0.49 -3.94 -16.72
N ILE A 52 -0.49 -4.68 -15.60
CA ILE A 52 0.33 -5.88 -15.41
C ILE A 52 -0.11 -6.99 -16.38
N ASP A 53 -1.41 -7.24 -16.51
CA ASP A 53 -1.93 -8.22 -17.46
C ASP A 53 -1.51 -7.86 -18.90
N THR A 54 -1.51 -6.56 -19.23
CA THR A 54 -1.02 -6.05 -20.52
C THR A 54 0.49 -6.29 -20.69
N LEU A 55 1.31 -5.95 -19.70
CA LEU A 55 2.75 -6.22 -19.69
C LEU A 55 3.06 -7.70 -19.91
N ILE A 56 2.40 -8.59 -19.17
CA ILE A 56 2.60 -10.04 -19.26
C ILE A 56 2.23 -10.55 -20.66
N SER A 57 1.14 -10.04 -21.25
CA SER A 57 0.71 -10.45 -22.59
C SER A 57 1.57 -9.90 -23.72
N ALA A 58 2.21 -8.75 -23.51
CA ALA A 58 3.01 -8.03 -24.50
C ALA A 58 4.18 -7.31 -23.81
N PRO A 59 5.29 -8.01 -23.53
CA PRO A 59 6.40 -7.50 -22.72
C PRO A 59 7.25 -6.49 -23.50
N THR A 60 6.87 -5.22 -23.42
CA THR A 60 7.60 -4.10 -24.02
C THR A 60 7.94 -3.06 -22.97
N GLU A 61 9.00 -2.29 -23.19
CA GLU A 61 9.39 -1.21 -22.27
C GLU A 61 8.26 -0.20 -22.03
N ASN A 62 7.43 0.07 -23.05
CA ASN A 62 6.26 0.94 -22.89
C ASN A 62 5.20 0.33 -21.95
N HIS A 63 4.95 -0.97 -22.03
CA HIS A 63 4.00 -1.62 -21.12
C HIS A 63 4.57 -1.79 -19.71
N LEU A 64 5.88 -1.97 -19.57
CA LEU A 64 6.54 -1.96 -18.27
C LEU A 64 6.45 -0.59 -17.60
N ALA A 65 6.73 0.47 -18.37
CA ALA A 65 6.56 1.85 -17.91
C ALA A 65 5.11 2.12 -17.48
N ALA A 66 4.11 1.67 -18.26
CA ALA A 66 2.70 1.83 -17.90
C ALA A 66 2.34 1.07 -16.60
N ALA A 67 2.88 -0.14 -16.39
CA ALA A 67 2.67 -0.89 -15.14
C ALA A 67 3.32 -0.19 -13.93
N ARG A 68 4.53 0.37 -14.11
CA ARG A 68 5.21 1.17 -13.09
C ARG A 68 4.42 2.43 -12.72
N GLU A 69 3.94 3.17 -13.71
CA GLU A 69 3.09 4.36 -13.50
C GLU A 69 1.81 4.00 -12.75
N ALA A 70 1.17 2.88 -13.12
CA ALA A 70 -0.04 2.40 -12.43
C ALA A 70 0.26 1.93 -10.99
N TRP A 71 1.45 1.39 -10.73
CA TRP A 71 1.84 1.00 -9.37
C TRP A 71 1.98 2.23 -8.48
N VAL A 72 2.67 3.27 -8.95
CA VAL A 72 2.80 4.55 -8.23
C VAL A 72 1.42 5.16 -7.98
N ALA A 73 0.55 5.18 -9.00
CA ALA A 73 -0.82 5.67 -8.85
C ALA A 73 -1.65 4.85 -7.86
N ALA A 74 -1.42 3.54 -7.77
CA ALA A 74 -2.08 2.66 -6.80
C ALA A 74 -1.55 2.85 -5.38
N ARG A 75 -0.28 3.24 -5.24
CA ARG A 75 0.38 3.48 -3.96
C ARG A 75 -0.19 4.69 -3.23
N HIS A 76 -0.52 5.77 -3.96
CA HIS A 76 -0.99 7.03 -3.35
C HIS A 76 -2.24 6.91 -2.46
N PRO A 77 -3.39 6.37 -2.93
CA PRO A 77 -4.55 6.21 -2.06
C PRO A 77 -4.33 5.16 -0.97
N TYR A 78 -3.57 4.09 -1.24
CA TYR A 78 -3.27 3.07 -0.23
C TYR A 78 -2.49 3.65 0.96
N GLN A 79 -1.42 4.42 0.71
CA GLN A 79 -0.63 5.03 1.80
C GLN A 79 -1.47 5.98 2.67
N GLN A 80 -2.46 6.66 2.09
CA GLN A 80 -3.41 7.46 2.89
C GLN A 80 -4.29 6.60 3.82
N THR A 81 -4.42 5.28 3.58
CA THR A 81 -5.16 4.37 4.46
C THR A 81 -4.40 3.97 5.72
N GLU A 82 -3.07 4.15 5.77
CA GLU A 82 -2.26 3.77 6.94
C GLU A 82 -2.73 4.50 8.22
N THR A 83 -3.40 5.65 8.10
CA THR A 83 -4.00 6.37 9.25
C THR A 83 -5.11 5.59 9.96
N PHE A 84 -5.71 4.59 9.32
CA PHE A 84 -6.75 3.74 9.91
C PHE A 84 -6.18 2.57 10.72
N ARG A 85 -4.86 2.37 10.71
CA ARG A 85 -4.13 1.41 11.55
C ARG A 85 -4.04 1.86 13.00
N PHE A 86 -3.54 0.99 13.87
CA PHE A 86 -3.21 1.17 15.29
C PHE A 86 -4.41 1.40 16.22
N GLY A 87 -5.52 1.90 15.70
CA GLY A 87 -6.80 2.06 16.39
C GLY A 87 -7.84 1.01 16.01
N ASN A 88 -7.59 0.21 14.96
CA ASN A 88 -8.52 -0.77 14.42
C ASN A 88 -7.81 -2.10 14.11
N ALA A 89 -7.98 -3.08 15.01
CA ALA A 89 -7.31 -4.37 14.92
C ALA A 89 -7.55 -5.12 13.60
N ILE A 90 -8.71 -4.93 12.96
CA ILE A 90 -8.99 -5.57 11.66
C ILE A 90 -8.07 -5.05 10.57
N VAL A 91 -7.70 -3.77 10.63
CA VAL A 91 -6.75 -3.16 9.70
C VAL A 91 -5.34 -3.64 10.02
N ASP A 92 -4.97 -3.65 11.30
CA ASP A 92 -3.63 -4.07 11.73
C ASP A 92 -3.33 -5.53 11.41
N ASP A 93 -4.27 -6.45 11.67
CA ASP A 93 -4.13 -7.88 11.37
C ASP A 93 -4.08 -8.18 9.86
N TRP A 94 -4.53 -7.25 9.02
CA TRP A 94 -4.60 -7.38 7.56
C TRP A 94 -3.38 -6.78 6.85
N GLU A 95 -2.77 -5.74 7.42
CA GLU A 95 -1.81 -4.89 6.70
C GLU A 95 -0.55 -5.61 6.21
N GLY A 96 -0.02 -6.58 6.98
CA GLY A 96 1.17 -7.34 6.58
C GLY A 96 1.01 -8.01 5.21
N LYS A 97 -0.21 -8.44 4.86
CA LYS A 97 -0.50 -9.08 3.56
C LYS A 97 -0.26 -8.17 2.36
N VAL A 98 -0.45 -6.86 2.55
CA VAL A 98 -0.45 -5.88 1.46
C VAL A 98 0.76 -4.95 1.48
N ASN A 99 1.41 -4.75 2.64
CA ASN A 99 2.40 -3.69 2.80
C ASN A 99 3.54 -4.04 3.77
N ALA A 100 3.77 -5.32 4.06
CA ALA A 100 4.93 -5.74 4.83
C ALA A 100 6.26 -5.27 4.20
N TRP A 101 7.17 -4.85 5.07
CA TRP A 101 8.52 -4.36 4.79
C TRP A 101 9.37 -4.57 6.07
N PRO A 102 10.68 -4.92 6.00
CA PRO A 102 11.54 -5.05 4.81
C PRO A 102 11.29 -6.32 3.98
N LEU A 103 11.83 -6.36 2.76
CA LEU A 103 11.69 -7.50 1.83
C LEU A 103 13.07 -8.06 1.45
N ASP A 104 13.31 -9.35 1.69
CA ASP A 104 14.48 -10.04 1.18
C ASP A 104 14.30 -10.38 -0.31
N GLU A 105 14.88 -9.56 -1.18
CA GLU A 105 14.77 -9.65 -2.64
C GLU A 105 15.15 -11.03 -3.19
N GLY A 106 16.15 -11.66 -2.58
CA GLY A 106 16.67 -12.98 -2.95
C GLY A 106 15.72 -14.13 -2.62
N LEU A 107 14.68 -13.91 -1.81
CA LEU A 107 13.55 -14.83 -1.71
C LEU A 107 12.87 -14.95 -3.08
N ILE A 108 12.56 -13.83 -3.72
CA ILE A 108 11.67 -13.78 -4.89
C ILE A 108 12.41 -14.11 -6.19
N ASP A 109 13.47 -13.38 -6.51
CA ASP A 109 14.14 -13.43 -7.83
C ASP A 109 15.68 -13.34 -7.71
N TYR A 110 16.35 -13.23 -8.85
CA TYR A 110 17.79 -12.98 -8.90
C TYR A 110 18.17 -11.66 -8.24
N THR A 111 19.36 -11.64 -7.64
CA THR A 111 20.00 -10.45 -7.06
C THR A 111 21.42 -10.30 -7.61
N ALA A 112 21.99 -9.11 -7.47
CA ALA A 112 23.35 -8.78 -7.81
C ALA A 112 24.32 -9.47 -6.85
N ALA A 113 25.55 -9.70 -7.31
CA ALA A 113 26.58 -10.36 -6.50
C ALA A 113 26.88 -9.64 -5.18
N SER A 114 26.61 -8.34 -5.09
CA SER A 114 26.78 -7.54 -3.87
C SER A 114 25.75 -7.82 -2.79
N TYR A 115 24.62 -8.46 -3.12
CA TYR A 115 23.56 -8.81 -2.16
C TYR A 115 24.07 -9.81 -1.10
N GLY A 116 24.99 -10.69 -1.48
CA GLY A 116 25.47 -11.77 -0.62
C GLY A 116 24.81 -13.10 -0.96
N GLY A 117 25.32 -14.17 -0.35
CA GLY A 117 24.93 -15.55 -0.67
C GLY A 117 24.11 -16.26 0.41
N GLU A 118 24.19 -15.80 1.66
CA GLU A 118 23.58 -16.44 2.82
C GLU A 118 23.28 -15.42 3.92
N SER A 119 22.32 -15.76 4.78
CA SER A 119 22.00 -15.06 6.02
C SER A 119 21.95 -16.08 7.16
N ASP A 120 22.59 -15.75 8.28
CA ASP A 120 22.54 -16.58 9.49
C ASP A 120 21.11 -16.64 10.09
N GLU A 121 20.30 -15.62 9.80
CA GLU A 121 18.95 -15.43 10.37
C GLU A 121 17.85 -15.89 9.41
N ASN A 122 18.08 -15.83 8.09
CA ASN A 122 17.11 -16.22 7.08
C ASN A 122 17.63 -17.33 6.15
N PRO A 123 17.20 -18.59 6.36
CA PRO A 123 17.52 -19.69 5.44
C PRO A 123 17.04 -19.46 4.00
N PHE A 124 16.02 -18.62 3.80
CA PHE A 124 15.41 -18.32 2.50
C PHE A 124 16.00 -17.12 1.78
N TYR A 125 17.04 -16.49 2.36
CA TYR A 125 17.65 -15.26 1.87
C TYR A 125 17.98 -15.24 0.37
N THR A 126 18.39 -16.38 -0.20
CA THR A 126 18.69 -16.55 -1.63
C THR A 126 17.87 -17.66 -2.29
N ALA A 127 16.68 -17.95 -1.77
CA ALA A 127 15.84 -19.07 -2.21
C ALA A 127 15.38 -18.96 -3.68
N ASN A 128 15.18 -17.74 -4.18
CA ASN A 128 14.80 -17.42 -5.56
C ASN A 128 13.66 -18.32 -6.08
N ILE A 129 12.44 -18.06 -5.62
CA ILE A 129 11.23 -18.81 -5.99
C ILE A 129 11.05 -18.87 -7.51
N ILE A 130 11.40 -17.80 -8.22
CA ILE A 130 11.29 -17.73 -9.68
C ILE A 130 12.19 -18.76 -10.36
N ALA A 131 13.43 -18.94 -9.91
CA ALA A 131 14.36 -19.90 -10.50
C ALA A 131 14.09 -21.35 -10.05
N ASN A 132 13.54 -21.55 -8.84
CA ASN A 132 13.48 -22.85 -8.20
C ASN A 132 12.05 -23.41 -8.10
N PRO A 133 11.66 -24.38 -8.94
CA PRO A 133 10.33 -25.00 -8.87
C PRO A 133 10.15 -25.91 -7.64
N VAL A 134 11.24 -26.33 -6.98
CA VAL A 134 11.24 -27.05 -5.71
C VAL A 134 12.28 -26.39 -4.82
N LEU A 135 11.87 -25.84 -3.68
CA LEU A 135 12.81 -25.36 -2.67
C LEU A 135 13.12 -26.49 -1.69
N LYS A 136 14.39 -26.58 -1.29
CA LYS A 136 14.85 -27.44 -0.20
C LYS A 136 15.62 -26.59 0.80
N VAL A 137 14.87 -25.82 1.59
CA VAL A 137 15.39 -24.77 2.48
C VAL A 137 14.79 -24.96 3.87
N GLY A 138 15.54 -24.66 4.93
CA GLY A 138 15.06 -24.81 6.32
C GLY A 138 14.70 -26.26 6.70
N GLY A 139 15.24 -27.26 6.01
CA GLY A 139 14.87 -28.67 6.18
C GLY A 139 13.47 -29.02 5.66
N LYS A 140 12.79 -28.09 4.98
CA LYS A 140 11.49 -28.27 4.36
C LYS A 140 11.62 -28.39 2.84
N GLN A 141 10.68 -29.10 2.22
CA GLN A 141 10.51 -29.10 0.78
C GLN A 141 9.24 -28.32 0.44
N ILE A 142 9.38 -27.28 -0.39
CA ILE A 142 8.25 -26.48 -0.87
C ILE A 142 8.11 -26.72 -2.38
N GLU A 143 6.93 -27.14 -2.79
CA GLU A 143 6.57 -27.32 -4.20
C GLU A 143 6.10 -25.98 -4.77
N ALA A 144 6.93 -25.39 -5.62
CA ALA A 144 6.71 -24.08 -6.24
C ALA A 144 6.60 -24.16 -7.77
N GLN A 145 6.30 -25.34 -8.35
CA GLN A 145 6.15 -25.49 -9.81
C GLN A 145 5.07 -24.54 -10.34
N ALA A 146 3.93 -24.48 -9.66
CA ALA A 146 2.89 -23.51 -9.92
C ALA A 146 3.01 -22.36 -8.91
N ILE A 147 3.24 -21.16 -9.39
CA ILE A 147 3.21 -19.96 -8.54
C ILE A 147 1.76 -19.46 -8.53
N THR A 148 1.09 -19.63 -7.38
CA THR A 148 -0.32 -19.29 -7.20
C THR A 148 -0.50 -18.34 -6.03
N PRO A 149 -1.60 -17.57 -5.96
CA PRO A 149 -1.95 -16.76 -4.78
C PRO A 149 -1.78 -17.50 -3.45
N THR A 150 -2.32 -18.72 -3.32
CA THR A 150 -2.20 -19.56 -2.12
C THR A 150 -0.75 -19.91 -1.76
N LEU A 151 0.13 -20.12 -2.76
CA LEU A 151 1.54 -20.41 -2.49
C LEU A 151 2.21 -19.17 -1.88
N LEU A 152 1.97 -18.00 -2.46
CA LEU A 152 2.56 -16.76 -1.98
C LEU A 152 2.05 -16.42 -0.57
N ALA A 153 0.72 -16.40 -0.37
CA ALA A 153 0.11 -15.96 0.87
C ALA A 153 0.23 -16.96 2.03
N ASP A 154 -0.01 -18.26 1.78
CA ASP A 154 -0.17 -19.24 2.88
C ASP A 154 1.11 -20.06 3.14
N THR A 155 2.09 -20.00 2.23
CA THR A 155 3.31 -20.82 2.33
C THR A 155 4.60 -19.99 2.38
N LEU A 156 4.70 -18.94 1.56
CA LEU A 156 5.96 -18.20 1.38
C LEU A 156 6.03 -16.91 2.21
N HIS A 157 4.91 -16.20 2.34
CA HIS A 157 4.88 -14.96 3.11
C HIS A 157 5.20 -15.23 4.58
N GLU A 158 6.23 -14.54 5.09
CA GLU A 158 6.78 -14.70 6.42
C GLU A 158 7.15 -16.15 6.75
N VAL A 159 7.58 -16.92 5.74
CA VAL A 159 7.93 -18.34 5.93
C VAL A 159 8.98 -18.50 7.02
N ASP A 160 8.77 -19.50 7.88
CA ASP A 160 9.53 -19.76 9.10
C ASP A 160 9.49 -18.63 10.15
N GLY A 161 8.52 -17.71 10.05
CA GLY A 161 8.35 -16.59 10.97
C GLY A 161 9.39 -15.49 10.77
N VAL A 162 10.05 -15.45 9.61
CA VAL A 162 11.02 -14.41 9.26
C VAL A 162 10.29 -13.28 8.55
N GLU A 163 10.23 -12.11 9.19
CA GLU A 163 9.46 -10.95 8.73
C GLU A 163 9.88 -10.46 7.34
N THR A 164 11.18 -10.56 7.01
CA THR A 164 11.71 -10.16 5.71
C THR A 164 11.33 -11.08 4.56
N ASN A 165 10.75 -12.26 4.84
CA ASN A 165 10.22 -13.16 3.80
C ASN A 165 8.89 -12.63 3.22
N VAL A 166 8.88 -11.39 2.73
CA VAL A 166 7.70 -10.75 2.15
C VAL A 166 7.48 -11.30 0.73
N ALA A 167 6.40 -12.04 0.55
CA ALA A 167 6.08 -12.70 -0.73
C ALA A 167 4.89 -12.06 -1.46
N THR A 168 4.17 -11.14 -0.82
CA THR A 168 2.90 -10.56 -1.30
C THR A 168 2.92 -9.03 -1.22
N GLY A 169 1.82 -8.39 -1.63
CA GLY A 169 1.61 -6.96 -1.42
C GLY A 169 2.36 -6.05 -2.40
N TYR A 170 2.33 -4.75 -2.08
CA TYR A 170 2.88 -3.68 -2.93
C TYR A 170 4.36 -3.86 -3.20
N HIS A 171 5.16 -4.20 -2.18
CA HIS A 171 6.61 -4.29 -2.28
C HIS A 171 7.10 -5.50 -3.08
N ALA A 172 6.40 -6.65 -3.01
CA ALA A 172 6.70 -7.78 -3.90
C ALA A 172 6.43 -7.43 -5.38
N ILE A 173 5.34 -6.73 -5.66
CA ILE A 173 5.01 -6.25 -7.02
C ILE A 173 6.03 -5.19 -7.47
N GLU A 174 6.43 -4.30 -6.57
CA GLU A 174 7.43 -3.28 -6.81
C GLU A 174 8.78 -3.89 -7.21
N PHE A 175 9.30 -4.81 -6.40
CA PHE A 175 10.54 -5.53 -6.70
C PHE A 175 10.47 -6.27 -8.05
N LEU A 176 9.31 -6.83 -8.39
CA LEU A 176 9.12 -7.48 -9.69
C LEU A 176 9.10 -6.46 -10.83
N LEU A 177 8.61 -5.25 -10.64
CA LEU A 177 8.56 -4.23 -11.70
C LEU A 177 9.87 -3.45 -11.86
N TRP A 178 10.63 -3.23 -10.78
CA TRP A 178 11.88 -2.45 -10.80
C TRP A 178 13.14 -3.30 -10.67
N GLY A 179 13.08 -4.47 -10.04
CA GLY A 179 14.26 -5.21 -9.59
C GLY A 179 14.94 -4.49 -8.43
N GLN A 180 16.16 -4.93 -8.07
CA GLN A 180 16.95 -4.23 -7.05
C GLN A 180 17.25 -2.80 -7.48
N ASP A 181 17.25 -1.88 -6.51
CA ASP A 181 17.90 -0.60 -6.68
C ASP A 181 19.38 -0.69 -6.29
N LEU A 182 20.26 -0.50 -7.26
CA LEU A 182 21.72 -0.58 -7.07
C LEU A 182 22.38 0.81 -6.99
N ASN A 183 21.59 1.88 -6.85
CA ASN A 183 22.10 3.25 -6.74
C ASN A 183 22.58 3.61 -5.32
N GLY A 184 22.40 2.71 -4.34
CA GLY A 184 22.75 2.96 -2.94
C GLY A 184 21.94 4.14 -2.40
N THR A 185 22.60 5.13 -1.79
CA THR A 185 21.94 6.38 -1.37
C THR A 185 21.93 7.45 -2.47
N GLY A 186 22.31 7.10 -3.71
CA GLY A 186 22.31 7.99 -4.86
C GLY A 186 20.93 8.01 -5.54
N PRO A 187 20.64 9.02 -6.37
CA PRO A 187 19.36 9.07 -7.08
C PRO A 187 19.26 7.95 -8.12
N GLY A 188 18.07 7.38 -8.26
CA GLY A 188 17.79 6.34 -9.23
C GLY A 188 16.87 5.28 -8.65
N ALA A 189 16.25 4.52 -9.54
CA ALA A 189 15.42 3.38 -9.18
C ALA A 189 15.94 2.13 -9.89
N GLY A 190 15.43 0.97 -9.50
CA GLY A 190 15.70 -0.29 -10.18
C GLY A 190 15.40 -0.23 -11.68
N GLN A 191 16.23 -0.92 -12.48
CA GLN A 191 16.21 -0.86 -13.94
C GLN A 191 15.90 -2.21 -14.59
N ARG A 192 15.01 -3.01 -13.98
CA ARG A 192 14.56 -4.26 -14.60
C ARG A 192 14.04 -4.00 -16.03
N PRO A 193 14.49 -4.76 -17.04
CA PRO A 193 14.01 -4.60 -18.41
C PRO A 193 12.71 -5.35 -18.64
N ALA A 194 11.91 -4.93 -19.62
CA ALA A 194 10.68 -5.64 -19.99
C ALA A 194 10.95 -7.06 -20.53
N SER A 195 12.15 -7.31 -21.04
CA SER A 195 12.58 -8.65 -21.48
C SER A 195 12.62 -9.68 -20.35
N ASP A 196 12.55 -9.28 -19.08
CA ASP A 196 12.34 -10.20 -17.95
C ASP A 196 10.92 -10.79 -17.88
N PHE A 197 10.01 -10.28 -18.70
CA PHE A 197 8.67 -10.84 -18.89
C PHE A 197 8.47 -11.41 -20.30
N ASP A 198 9.53 -11.48 -21.12
CA ASP A 198 9.48 -12.00 -22.49
C ASP A 198 10.06 -13.41 -22.58
N PRO A 199 9.22 -14.47 -22.67
CA PRO A 199 9.71 -15.84 -22.83
C PRO A 199 10.55 -16.05 -24.09
N ALA A 200 10.37 -15.23 -25.13
CA ALA A 200 11.12 -15.35 -26.38
C ALA A 200 12.52 -14.71 -26.29
N ASN A 201 12.73 -13.71 -25.42
CA ASN A 201 13.97 -12.93 -25.32
C ASN A 201 14.42 -12.73 -23.86
N CYS A 202 14.27 -13.77 -23.04
CA CYS A 202 14.38 -13.66 -21.59
C CYS A 202 15.80 -13.31 -21.10
N SER A 203 15.99 -12.14 -20.47
CA SER A 203 17.31 -11.66 -20.03
C SER A 203 17.95 -12.53 -18.95
N TRP A 204 17.17 -12.98 -17.97
CA TRP A 204 17.65 -13.72 -16.79
C TRP A 204 17.02 -15.11 -16.62
N GLY A 205 16.45 -15.67 -17.71
CA GLY A 205 15.68 -16.90 -17.63
C GLY A 205 14.40 -16.75 -16.80
N HIS A 206 13.62 -17.83 -16.75
CA HIS A 206 12.42 -17.97 -15.92
C HIS A 206 11.32 -16.91 -16.11
N CYS A 207 11.28 -16.21 -17.26
CA CYS A 207 10.31 -15.14 -17.54
C CYS A 207 8.84 -15.56 -17.35
N GLU A 208 8.48 -16.78 -17.76
CA GLU A 208 7.12 -17.31 -17.54
C GLU A 208 6.78 -17.42 -16.04
N ARG A 209 7.75 -17.81 -15.21
CA ARG A 209 7.56 -17.91 -13.75
C ARG A 209 7.53 -16.54 -13.09
N ARG A 210 8.35 -15.59 -13.56
CA ARG A 210 8.31 -14.20 -13.10
C ARG A 210 6.97 -13.53 -13.43
N ALA A 211 6.46 -13.74 -14.64
CA ALA A 211 5.12 -13.30 -15.03
C ALA A 211 4.03 -13.96 -14.17
N ALA A 212 4.14 -15.27 -13.89
CA ALA A 212 3.21 -15.97 -13.00
C ALA A 212 3.25 -15.45 -11.56
N TYR A 213 4.43 -15.12 -11.03
CA TYR A 213 4.58 -14.49 -9.72
C TYR A 213 3.91 -13.11 -9.72
N LEU A 214 4.28 -12.24 -10.66
CA LEU A 214 3.72 -10.90 -10.76
C LEU A 214 2.19 -10.93 -10.85
N LYS A 215 1.64 -11.87 -11.63
CA LYS A 215 0.20 -12.10 -11.74
C LYS A 215 -0.41 -12.55 -10.40
N ALA A 216 0.16 -13.55 -9.75
CA ALA A 216 -0.34 -14.05 -8.47
C ALA A 216 -0.30 -12.97 -7.37
N ALA A 217 0.76 -12.15 -7.32
CA ALA A 217 0.90 -11.08 -6.35
C ALA A 217 -0.14 -9.96 -6.56
N ILE A 218 -0.39 -9.52 -7.81
CA ILE A 218 -1.42 -8.50 -8.05
C ILE A 218 -2.83 -9.02 -7.84
N ASP A 219 -3.09 -10.30 -8.13
CA ASP A 219 -4.39 -10.93 -7.86
C ASP A 219 -4.66 -11.00 -6.35
N LEU A 220 -3.65 -11.29 -5.53
CA LEU A 220 -3.74 -11.21 -4.07
C LEU A 220 -4.01 -9.78 -3.60
N LEU A 221 -3.23 -8.80 -4.05
CA LEU A 221 -3.40 -7.41 -3.64
C LEU A 221 -4.82 -6.90 -3.92
N VAL A 222 -5.38 -7.19 -5.10
CA VAL A 222 -6.76 -6.84 -5.42
C VAL A 222 -7.75 -7.56 -4.50
N SER A 223 -7.60 -8.88 -4.28
CA SER A 223 -8.46 -9.65 -3.39
C SER A 223 -8.43 -9.14 -1.94
N ASP A 224 -7.25 -8.79 -1.43
CA ASP A 224 -7.06 -8.27 -0.09
C ASP A 224 -7.70 -6.88 0.07
N LEU A 225 -7.56 -6.00 -0.94
CA LEU A 225 -8.21 -4.69 -0.95
C LEU A 225 -9.73 -4.77 -1.13
N GLU A 226 -10.24 -5.74 -1.89
CA GLU A 226 -11.67 -6.04 -1.97
C GLU A 226 -12.21 -6.43 -0.59
N TRP A 227 -11.51 -7.31 0.12
CA TRP A 227 -11.89 -7.71 1.45
C TRP A 227 -11.90 -6.55 2.44
N MET A 228 -10.85 -5.71 2.44
CA MET A 228 -10.75 -4.57 3.36
C MET A 228 -11.81 -3.49 3.05
N THR A 229 -12.07 -3.22 1.77
CA THR A 229 -13.15 -2.31 1.36
C THR A 229 -14.50 -2.78 1.90
N ALA A 230 -14.76 -4.09 1.88
CA ALA A 230 -15.97 -4.67 2.47
C ALA A 230 -16.03 -4.53 4.00
N GLN A 231 -14.89 -4.47 4.70
CA GLN A 231 -14.87 -4.25 6.16
C GLN A 231 -15.27 -2.83 6.56
N TRP A 232 -15.13 -1.86 5.65
CA TRP A 232 -15.52 -0.47 5.87
C TRP A 232 -16.89 -0.10 5.29
N ALA A 233 -17.50 -0.98 4.49
CA ALA A 233 -18.88 -0.84 4.04
C ALA A 233 -19.87 -0.76 5.23
N SER A 234 -21.12 -0.34 4.97
CA SER A 234 -22.14 -0.07 6.00
C SER A 234 -22.34 -1.15 7.09
N ALA A 235 -22.16 -2.44 6.75
CA ALA A 235 -22.27 -3.57 7.68
C ALA A 235 -20.91 -4.25 7.98
N GLY A 236 -19.82 -3.64 7.53
CA GLY A 236 -18.47 -4.17 7.67
C GLY A 236 -17.97 -4.12 9.11
N ALA A 237 -17.12 -5.07 9.46
CA ALA A 237 -16.66 -5.24 10.84
C ALA A 237 -15.75 -4.09 11.29
N ALA A 238 -14.87 -3.58 10.42
CA ALA A 238 -14.01 -2.44 10.74
C ALA A 238 -14.80 -1.16 10.99
N ARG A 239 -15.81 -0.86 10.16
CA ARG A 239 -16.76 0.26 10.40
C ARG A 239 -17.52 0.08 11.71
N THR A 240 -18.05 -1.12 11.94
CA THR A 240 -18.85 -1.44 13.13
C THR A 240 -18.05 -1.28 14.42
N ALA A 241 -16.80 -1.73 14.42
CA ALA A 241 -15.90 -1.65 15.57
C ALA A 241 -15.73 -0.22 16.10
N VAL A 242 -15.75 0.79 15.21
CA VAL A 242 -15.60 2.19 15.61
C VAL A 242 -16.95 2.87 15.85
N THR A 243 -17.93 2.66 14.97
CA THR A 243 -19.22 3.37 15.00
C THR A 243 -20.17 2.89 16.10
N GLN A 244 -20.04 1.64 16.57
CA GLN A 244 -20.87 1.08 17.64
C GLN A 244 -20.16 1.04 19.00
N ALA A 245 -18.88 1.44 19.05
CA ALA A 245 -18.18 1.60 20.32
C ALA A 245 -18.80 2.72 21.17
N GLU A 246 -18.46 2.75 22.47
CA GLU A 246 -18.72 3.93 23.28
C GLU A 246 -18.08 5.14 22.59
N THR A 247 -18.76 6.29 22.54
CA THR A 247 -18.30 7.47 21.81
C THR A 247 -16.86 7.87 22.14
N LYS A 248 -16.43 7.77 23.41
CA LYS A 248 -15.04 8.05 23.79
C LYS A 248 -14.05 7.04 23.22
N ALA A 249 -14.42 5.77 23.17
CA ALA A 249 -13.59 4.72 22.57
C ALA A 249 -13.47 4.90 21.05
N GLY A 250 -14.56 5.23 20.36
CA GLY A 250 -14.52 5.54 18.91
C GLY A 250 -13.60 6.73 18.61
N LEU A 251 -13.70 7.82 19.38
CA LEU A 251 -12.75 8.95 19.25
C LEU A 251 -11.31 8.56 19.60
N ALA A 252 -11.11 7.70 20.60
CA ALA A 252 -9.79 7.21 20.97
C ALA A 252 -9.16 6.41 19.83
N THR A 253 -9.90 5.53 19.16
CA THR A 253 -9.44 4.81 17.95
C THR A 253 -8.90 5.78 16.89
N ILE A 254 -9.66 6.83 16.57
CA ILE A 254 -9.27 7.83 15.55
C ILE A 254 -7.97 8.55 15.95
N LEU A 255 -7.88 9.01 17.19
CA LEU A 255 -6.71 9.72 17.70
C LEU A 255 -5.48 8.81 17.83
N THR A 256 -5.67 7.55 18.22
CA THR A 256 -4.60 6.55 18.27
C THR A 256 -4.04 6.29 16.89
N GLY A 257 -4.89 6.09 15.86
CA GLY A 257 -4.41 5.86 14.50
C GLY A 257 -3.56 7.02 13.96
N MET A 258 -4.03 8.26 14.09
CA MET A 258 -3.25 9.45 13.70
C MET A 258 -1.95 9.60 14.53
N GLY A 259 -2.02 9.37 15.83
CA GLY A 259 -0.88 9.51 16.74
C GLY A 259 0.21 8.48 16.49
N SER A 260 -0.17 7.21 16.36
CA SER A 260 0.75 6.10 16.12
C SER A 260 1.40 6.20 14.73
N LEU A 261 0.62 6.48 13.68
CA LEU A 261 1.21 6.67 12.35
C LEU A 261 2.16 7.88 12.31
N SER A 262 1.78 9.01 12.93
CA SER A 262 2.62 10.22 12.87
C SER A 262 3.97 10.05 13.59
N TYR A 263 3.95 9.66 14.87
CA TYR A 263 5.15 9.63 15.70
C TYR A 263 5.84 8.27 15.69
N GLY A 264 5.09 7.18 15.85
CA GLY A 264 5.63 5.83 15.92
C GLY A 264 6.22 5.43 14.57
N GLU A 265 5.35 5.29 13.57
CA GLU A 265 5.75 4.73 12.28
C GLU A 265 6.47 5.73 11.38
N LEU A 266 5.81 6.83 10.99
CA LEU A 266 6.34 7.73 9.96
C LEU A 266 7.63 8.41 10.44
N ALA A 267 7.59 9.05 11.61
CA ALA A 267 8.77 9.74 12.13
C ALA A 267 9.80 8.80 12.76
N GLY A 268 9.36 7.75 13.47
CA GLY A 268 10.20 6.90 14.30
C GLY A 268 10.90 5.77 13.53
N GLU A 269 10.15 5.07 12.68
CA GLU A 269 10.65 3.93 11.91
C GLU A 269 11.01 4.37 10.49
N ARG A 270 10.02 4.81 9.69
CA ARG A 270 10.16 5.04 8.24
C ARG A 270 11.13 6.18 7.85
N MET A 271 11.18 7.27 8.61
CA MET A 271 12.07 8.40 8.30
C MET A 271 13.40 8.35 9.05
N LYS A 272 13.37 7.93 10.32
CA LYS A 272 14.54 8.05 11.20
C LYS A 272 15.52 6.91 11.00
N LEU A 273 15.08 5.66 10.80
CA LEU A 273 16.00 4.53 10.65
C LEU A 273 16.84 4.66 9.40
N GLY A 274 16.23 4.85 8.22
CA GLY A 274 16.97 5.08 6.98
C GLY A 274 17.94 6.26 7.06
N LEU A 275 17.53 7.37 7.71
CA LEU A 275 18.42 8.52 7.91
C LEU A 275 19.60 8.21 8.86
N MET A 276 19.38 7.44 9.92
CA MET A 276 20.40 7.16 10.94
C MET A 276 21.37 6.05 10.52
N LEU A 277 20.85 5.03 9.83
CA LEU A 277 21.61 3.86 9.40
C LEU A 277 22.28 4.09 8.05
N HIS A 278 21.83 5.09 7.28
CA HIS A 278 22.24 5.32 5.89
C HIS A 278 22.04 4.07 5.03
N ASP A 279 20.97 3.34 5.32
CA ASP A 279 20.62 2.09 4.69
C ASP A 279 19.34 2.27 3.85
N PRO A 280 19.42 2.18 2.51
CA PRO A 280 18.25 2.24 1.64
C PRO A 280 17.24 1.12 1.88
N GLU A 281 17.63 -0.01 2.50
CA GLU A 281 16.69 -1.10 2.80
C GLU A 281 15.72 -0.76 3.94
N GLU A 282 16.04 0.26 4.74
CA GLU A 282 15.15 0.81 5.78
C GLU A 282 14.08 1.75 5.20
N GLU A 283 14.16 2.04 3.91
CA GLU A 283 13.27 2.95 3.19
C GLU A 283 12.18 2.16 2.44
N HIS A 284 10.92 2.35 2.84
CA HIS A 284 9.79 1.81 2.09
C HIS A 284 9.80 2.37 0.66
N ASP A 285 9.52 1.50 -0.31
CA ASP A 285 9.49 1.82 -1.74
C ASP A 285 10.88 2.18 -2.34
N CYS A 286 11.96 1.64 -1.78
CA CYS A 286 13.33 1.91 -2.26
C CYS A 286 13.54 1.46 -3.71
N PHE A 287 12.94 0.35 -4.14
CA PHE A 287 13.11 -0.16 -5.51
C PHE A 287 12.63 0.83 -6.58
N SER A 288 11.57 1.58 -6.27
CA SER A 288 10.94 2.55 -7.19
C SER A 288 11.35 4.00 -6.97
N ASP A 289 12.17 4.31 -5.96
CA ASP A 289 12.52 5.67 -5.53
C ASP A 289 11.26 6.53 -5.24
N ASN A 290 10.24 5.90 -4.64
CA ASN A 290 8.91 6.50 -4.41
C ASN A 290 8.65 6.90 -2.94
N THR A 291 9.59 6.71 -2.06
CA THR A 291 9.45 6.89 -0.60
C THR A 291 8.96 8.27 -0.20
N HIS A 292 9.46 9.31 -0.87
CA HIS A 292 9.01 10.69 -0.64
C HIS A 292 7.50 10.86 -0.84
N TRP A 293 6.90 10.13 -1.78
CA TRP A 293 5.45 10.10 -1.96
C TRP A 293 4.74 9.26 -0.91
N SER A 294 5.34 8.16 -0.44
CA SER A 294 4.76 7.36 0.64
C SER A 294 4.69 8.15 1.94
N HIS A 295 5.79 8.83 2.33
CA HIS A 295 5.79 9.75 3.47
C HIS A 295 4.78 10.89 3.31
N TYR A 296 4.70 11.48 2.10
CA TYR A 296 3.72 12.52 1.83
C TYR A 296 2.28 12.02 2.01
N ASN A 297 1.98 10.83 1.50
CA ASN A 297 0.64 10.26 1.54
C ASN A 297 0.24 9.77 2.95
N ASP A 298 1.17 9.27 3.75
CA ASP A 298 0.94 9.04 5.19
C ASP A 298 0.51 10.34 5.89
N ALA A 299 1.32 11.41 5.74
CA ALA A 299 1.01 12.71 6.32
C ALA A 299 -0.31 13.31 5.79
N LEU A 300 -0.61 13.06 4.51
CA LEU A 300 -1.87 13.46 3.89
C LEU A 300 -3.05 12.69 4.51
N GLY A 301 -2.94 11.38 4.72
CA GLY A 301 -3.95 10.57 5.40
C GLY A 301 -4.28 11.10 6.79
N ILE A 302 -3.25 11.43 7.58
CA ILE A 302 -3.39 12.03 8.92
C ILE A 302 -4.14 13.35 8.83
N ARG A 303 -3.74 14.22 7.89
CA ARG A 303 -4.41 15.50 7.66
C ARG A 303 -5.87 15.32 7.24
N ASN A 304 -6.15 14.36 6.36
CA ASN A 304 -7.49 14.11 5.85
C ASN A 304 -8.43 13.67 6.98
N VAL A 305 -7.97 12.79 7.87
CA VAL A 305 -8.75 12.38 9.05
C VAL A 305 -8.90 13.53 10.05
N TYR A 306 -7.84 14.28 10.33
CA TYR A 306 -7.90 15.41 11.26
C TYR A 306 -8.87 16.51 10.81
N THR A 307 -8.92 16.77 9.50
CA THR A 307 -9.75 17.82 8.89
C THR A 307 -11.11 17.32 8.40
N GLY A 308 -11.38 16.01 8.50
CA GLY A 308 -12.59 15.39 7.96
C GLY A 308 -12.75 15.62 6.46
N THR A 309 -11.67 15.71 5.68
CA THR A 309 -11.74 16.01 4.24
C THR A 309 -10.85 15.07 3.45
N TYR A 310 -11.44 14.35 2.48
CA TYR A 310 -10.74 13.45 1.58
C TYR A 310 -11.07 13.78 0.13
N ARG A 311 -10.03 13.95 -0.69
CA ARG A 311 -10.19 14.15 -2.14
C ARG A 311 -9.99 12.80 -2.83
N ARG A 312 -11.03 12.33 -3.49
CA ARG A 312 -11.03 11.06 -4.21
C ARG A 312 -10.21 11.12 -5.49
N VAL A 313 -9.83 9.94 -5.99
CA VAL A 313 -9.10 9.78 -7.25
C VAL A 313 -9.88 10.29 -8.48
N ASP A 314 -11.22 10.32 -8.41
CA ASP A 314 -12.08 10.89 -9.44
C ASP A 314 -12.19 12.43 -9.38
N GLY A 315 -11.54 13.06 -8.39
CA GLY A 315 -11.53 14.50 -8.16
C GLY A 315 -12.65 15.03 -7.26
N SER A 316 -13.64 14.21 -6.89
CA SER A 316 -14.66 14.58 -5.91
C SER A 316 -14.07 14.73 -4.51
N THR A 317 -14.76 15.48 -3.64
CA THR A 317 -14.33 15.70 -2.25
C THR A 317 -15.41 15.25 -1.29
N LEU A 318 -15.03 14.41 -0.33
CA LEU A 318 -15.82 14.09 0.85
C LEU A 318 -15.39 15.03 1.98
N SER A 319 -16.35 15.70 2.64
CA SER A 319 -16.10 16.66 3.72
C SER A 319 -17.23 16.63 4.74
N GLY A 320 -16.92 16.73 6.04
CA GLY A 320 -17.88 16.58 7.15
C GLY A 320 -17.27 16.77 8.53
#